data_AF-A0A7M3X2P2-F1
#
_entry.id   AF-A0A7M3X2P2-F1
#
_cell.length_a   1.000
_cell.length_b   1.000
_cell.length_c   1.000
_cell.angle_alpha   90.00
_cell.angle_beta   90.00
_cell.angle_gamma   90.00
#
_symmetry.space_group_name_H-M   'P 1'
#
loop_
_entity.id
_entity.type
_entity.pdbx_description
1 polymer ?
#
loop_
_entity_poly.entity_id
_entity_poly.type
_entity_poly.pdbx_seq_one_letter_code
_entity_poly.pdbx_strand_id
1 'polypeptide(L)'
;MCTTTPPLAAAIGLMDTETDCNGNLGRDIVNMTISTGVIDDHVPALNRGIRAIDLIDIRFGEGAEPFGGHWHTHEDTPDKVSAQSLQDVGSLVELGLRSNAWIFDFQAIEENQDQIDETEAEESDSSSQEQ
;
A
#
# COMPACT_ATOMS: atom_id res chain seq x y z
N MET A 1 6.88 2.35 -10.27
CA MET A 1 5.55 1.79 -9.92
C MET A 1 4.70 2.93 -9.41
N CYS A 2 3.57 3.22 -10.06
CA CYS A 2 2.60 4.18 -9.52
C CYS A 2 1.87 3.50 -8.36
N THR A 3 2.11 3.93 -7.13
CA THR A 3 1.32 3.50 -5.97
C THR A 3 0.08 4.40 -5.88
N THR A 4 -1.06 3.86 -5.45
CA THR A 4 -2.31 4.62 -5.33
C THR A 4 -2.46 5.33 -3.98
N THR A 5 -1.59 5.03 -3.01
CA THR A 5 -1.63 5.64 -1.66
C THR A 5 -1.32 7.14 -1.63
N PRO A 6 -0.29 7.68 -2.32
CA PRO A 6 0.03 9.10 -2.23
C PRO A 6 -1.09 10.02 -2.74
N PRO A 7 -1.74 9.75 -3.89
CA PRO A 7 -2.90 10.55 -4.30
C PRO A 7 -4.06 10.53 -3.29
N LEU A 8 -4.30 9.38 -2.62
CA LEU A 8 -5.31 9.28 -1.58
C LEU A 8 -4.93 10.11 -0.34
N ALA A 9 -3.68 9.99 0.13
CA ALA A 9 -3.16 10.74 1.27
C ALA A 9 -3.20 12.25 1.03
N ALA A 10 -2.82 12.71 -0.16
CA ALA A 10 -2.93 14.10 -0.56
C ALA A 10 -4.39 14.59 -0.54
N ALA A 11 -5.33 13.81 -1.09
CA ALA A 11 -6.75 14.18 -1.15
C ALA A 11 -7.38 14.43 0.23
N ILE A 12 -6.92 13.71 1.27
CA ILE A 12 -7.39 13.87 2.65
C ILE A 12 -6.46 14.73 3.52
N GLY A 13 -5.49 15.43 2.93
CA GLY A 13 -4.67 16.43 3.61
C GLY A 13 -3.58 15.87 4.51
N LEU A 14 -3.03 14.70 4.18
CA LEU A 14 -1.93 14.05 4.93
C LEU A 14 -0.54 14.29 4.33
N MET A 15 -0.43 15.13 3.30
CA MET A 15 0.85 15.49 2.69
C MET A 15 1.01 17.01 2.68
N ASP A 16 2.05 17.53 3.33
CA ASP A 16 2.32 18.97 3.43
C ASP A 16 2.82 19.60 2.12
N THR A 17 3.25 18.78 1.17
CA THR A 17 3.63 19.21 -0.17
C THR A 17 2.45 19.43 -1.10
N GLU A 18 1.24 19.02 -0.70
CA GLU A 18 0.04 19.01 -1.53
C GLU A 18 -1.13 19.74 -0.87
N THR A 19 -2.10 20.15 -1.68
CA THR A 19 -3.36 20.72 -1.22
C THR A 19 -4.46 19.66 -1.23
N ASP A 20 -5.27 19.60 -0.17
CA ASP A 20 -6.40 18.68 -0.05
C ASP A 20 -7.56 19.03 -1.00
N CYS A 21 -8.60 18.18 -1.05
CA CYS A 21 -9.77 18.43 -1.90
C CYS A 21 -10.57 19.69 -1.54
N ASN A 22 -10.35 20.28 -0.36
CA ASN A 22 -11.01 21.50 0.09
C ASN A 22 -10.16 22.76 -0.17
N GLY A 23 -8.96 22.62 -0.74
CA GLY A 23 -8.07 23.75 -1.00
C GLY A 23 -7.14 24.11 0.17
N ASN A 24 -7.07 23.29 1.21
CA ASN A 24 -6.17 23.52 2.35
C ASN A 24 -4.83 22.81 2.16
N LEU A 25 -3.74 23.42 2.61
CA LEU A 25 -2.44 22.76 2.66
C LEU A 25 -2.49 21.56 3.62
N GLY A 26 -1.96 20.41 3.21
CA GLY A 26 -1.93 19.21 4.04
C GLY A 26 -0.98 19.29 5.22
N ARG A 27 -1.03 18.26 6.08
CA ARG A 27 -0.14 18.08 7.23
C ARG A 27 1.02 17.16 6.87
N ASP A 28 2.18 17.34 7.49
CA ASP A 28 3.35 16.46 7.31
C ASP A 28 3.16 15.14 8.05
N ILE A 29 2.38 14.23 7.45
CA ILE A 29 2.08 12.90 8.00
C ILE A 29 2.64 11.81 7.07
N VAL A 30 2.41 11.92 5.76
CA VAL A 30 2.92 11.01 4.74
C VAL A 30 4.00 11.71 3.94
N ASN A 31 5.23 11.22 4.04
CA ASN A 31 6.36 11.76 3.32
C ASN A 31 6.94 10.74 2.33
N MET A 32 6.80 11.02 1.04
CA MET A 32 7.24 10.12 -0.04
C MET A 32 8.71 10.31 -0.45
N THR A 33 9.42 11.29 0.14
CA THR A 33 10.84 11.54 -0.15
C THR A 33 11.77 10.68 0.69
N ILE A 34 11.24 10.10 1.77
CA ILE A 34 11.95 9.22 2.69
C ILE A 34 11.46 7.79 2.43
N SER A 35 12.38 6.82 2.44
CA SER A 35 12.06 5.41 2.30
C SER A 35 12.80 4.60 3.35
N THR A 36 12.10 3.67 4.00
CA THR A 36 12.66 2.73 4.97
C THR A 36 12.00 1.37 4.77
N GLY A 37 12.82 0.33 4.62
CA GLY A 37 12.32 -1.03 4.46
C GLY A 37 11.88 -1.61 5.81
N VAL A 38 10.70 -2.22 5.82
CA VAL A 38 10.13 -2.91 6.99
C VAL A 38 9.79 -4.33 6.57
N ILE A 39 10.17 -5.31 7.39
CA ILE A 39 9.70 -6.69 7.24
C ILE A 39 8.58 -6.88 8.26
N ASP A 40 7.38 -7.09 7.75
CA ASP A 40 6.19 -7.36 8.55
C ASP A 40 5.34 -8.44 7.85
N ASP A 41 4.15 -8.71 8.35
CA ASP A 41 3.20 -9.71 7.86
C ASP A 41 2.86 -9.54 6.37
N HIS A 42 3.02 -8.33 5.81
CA HIS A 42 2.83 -8.06 4.39
C HIS A 42 3.85 -8.79 3.51
N VAL A 43 5.08 -9.04 3.98
CA VAL A 43 6.14 -9.69 3.18
C VAL A 43 5.81 -11.15 2.86
N PRO A 44 5.44 -12.02 3.84
CA PRO A 44 4.95 -13.36 3.54
C PRO A 44 3.75 -13.40 2.58
N ALA A 45 2.81 -12.46 2.70
CA ALA A 45 1.66 -12.37 1.79
C ALA A 45 2.10 -12.05 0.35
N LEU A 46 2.98 -11.06 0.18
CA LEU A 46 3.56 -10.70 -1.11
C LEU A 46 4.30 -11.87 -1.76
N ASN A 47 5.05 -12.64 -0.97
CA ASN A 47 5.77 -13.84 -1.44
C ASN A 47 4.83 -14.94 -1.96
N ARG A 48 3.52 -14.86 -1.68
CA ARG A 48 2.48 -15.77 -2.19
C ARG A 48 1.58 -15.15 -3.25
N GLY A 49 1.98 -14.01 -3.80
CA GLY A 49 1.23 -13.32 -4.85
C GLY A 49 0.04 -12.51 -4.34
N ILE A 50 -0.15 -12.43 -3.02
CA ILE A 50 -1.18 -11.56 -2.43
C ILE A 50 -0.59 -10.18 -2.28
N ARG A 51 -1.12 -9.21 -3.04
CA ARG A 51 -0.70 -7.81 -2.89
C ARG A 51 -1.12 -7.27 -1.53
N ALA A 52 -0.13 -6.85 -0.76
CA ALA A 52 -0.32 -6.29 0.57
C ALA A 52 0.38 -4.94 0.67
N ILE A 53 -0.22 -4.05 1.46
CA ILE A 53 0.32 -2.75 1.84
C ILE A 53 0.38 -2.76 3.36
N ASP A 54 1.43 -2.16 3.91
CA ASP A 54 1.61 -1.98 5.34
C ASP A 54 1.51 -0.49 5.69
N LEU A 55 0.56 -0.13 6.54
CA LEU A 55 0.35 1.22 7.03
C LEU A 55 0.88 1.28 8.47
N ILE A 56 2.14 1.69 8.61
CA ILE A 56 2.88 1.59 9.87
C ILE A 56 3.59 2.91 10.20
N ASP A 57 3.55 3.28 11.49
CA ASP A 57 4.40 4.32 12.05
C ASP A 57 5.61 3.67 12.75
N ILE A 58 6.76 3.70 12.08
CA ILE A 58 8.02 3.19 12.66
C ILE A 58 8.74 4.23 13.54
N ARG A 59 8.17 5.42 13.74
CA ARG A 59 8.72 6.49 14.59
C ARG A 59 7.69 6.88 15.65
N PHE A 60 7.04 5.88 16.25
CA PHE A 60 5.97 6.09 17.22
C PHE A 60 6.51 6.71 18.53
N GLY A 61 6.36 8.02 18.65
CA GLY A 61 6.80 8.82 19.79
C GLY A 61 7.44 10.15 19.36
N GLU A 62 7.39 11.17 20.22
CA GLU A 62 7.95 12.48 19.90
C GLU A 62 9.47 12.42 19.68
N GLY A 63 9.92 12.83 18.49
CA GLY A 63 11.34 12.84 18.12
C GLY A 63 11.96 11.44 17.97
N ALA A 64 11.14 10.40 17.80
CA ALA A 64 11.64 9.04 17.66
C ALA A 64 12.38 8.82 16.34
N GLU A 65 13.53 8.16 16.43
CA GLU A 65 14.19 7.55 15.27
C GLU A 65 13.42 6.29 14.82
N PRO A 66 13.62 5.81 13.57
CA PRO A 66 13.02 4.57 13.09
C PRO A 66 13.26 3.38 14.04
N PHE A 67 12.20 2.63 14.33
CA PHE A 67 12.16 1.51 15.28
C PHE A 67 12.56 1.92 16.71
N GLY A 68 12.26 3.16 17.10
CA GLY A 68 12.49 3.71 18.43
C GLY A 68 11.22 4.24 19.09
N GLY A 69 11.38 5.19 20.03
CA GLY A 69 10.26 5.82 20.73
C GLY A 69 9.61 4.87 21.75
N HIS A 70 8.28 4.72 21.65
CA HIS A 70 7.50 3.86 22.56
C HIS A 70 7.46 2.40 22.12
N TRP A 71 7.82 2.09 20.86
CA TRP A 71 7.82 0.72 20.32
C TRP A 71 8.67 -0.24 21.18
N HIS A 72 8.10 -1.39 21.54
CA HIS A 72 8.74 -2.42 22.37
C HIS A 72 9.24 -1.91 23.74
N THR A 73 8.58 -0.90 24.30
CA THR A 73 8.85 -0.39 25.66
C THR A 73 7.63 -0.57 26.57
N HIS A 74 7.81 -0.35 27.87
CA HIS A 74 6.69 -0.28 28.82
C HIS A 74 5.86 1.01 28.67
N GLU A 75 6.33 1.96 27.85
CA GLU A 75 5.61 3.20 27.53
C GLU A 75 4.67 3.05 26.33
N ASP A 76 4.59 1.85 25.72
CA ASP A 76 3.55 1.53 24.75
C ASP A 76 2.21 1.32 25.48
N THR A 77 1.59 2.44 25.83
CA THR A 77 0.40 2.50 26.67
C THR A 77 -0.72 3.28 25.96
N PRO A 78 -2.00 3.00 26.28
CA PRO A 78 -3.14 3.64 25.61
C PRO A 78 -3.16 5.18 25.66
N ASP A 79 -2.50 5.81 26.63
CA ASP A 79 -2.38 7.26 26.70
C ASP A 79 -1.47 7.87 25.62
N LYS A 80 -0.66 7.06 24.93
CA LYS A 80 0.13 7.49 23.76
C LYS A 80 -0.65 7.45 22.45
N VAL A 81 -1.85 6.86 22.46
CA VAL A 81 -2.69 6.72 21.27
C VAL A 81 -3.40 8.04 20.97
N SER A 82 -3.32 8.49 19.72
CA SER A 82 -3.98 9.71 19.24
C SER A 82 -5.27 9.40 18.49
N ALA A 83 -6.38 10.00 18.92
CA ALA A 83 -7.65 9.92 18.19
C ALA A 83 -7.54 10.48 16.77
N GLN A 84 -6.72 11.52 16.56
CA GLN A 84 -6.49 12.10 15.23
C GLN A 84 -5.74 11.11 14.33
N SER A 85 -4.71 10.44 14.84
CA SER A 85 -3.95 9.44 14.06
C SER A 85 -4.84 8.27 13.65
N LEU A 86 -5.68 7.76 14.56
CA LEU A 86 -6.65 6.71 14.24
C LEU A 86 -7.67 7.16 13.17
N GLN A 87 -8.14 8.42 13.25
CA GLN A 87 -9.02 8.99 12.23
C GLN A 87 -8.32 9.10 10.88
N ASP A 88 -7.05 9.52 10.85
CA ASP A 88 -6.28 9.70 9.61
C ASP A 88 -6.11 8.35 8.88
N VAL A 89 -5.66 7.31 9.60
CA VAL A 89 -5.52 5.95 9.06
C VAL A 89 -6.87 5.40 8.62
N GLY A 90 -7.91 5.54 9.46
CA GLY A 90 -9.26 5.07 9.14
C GLY A 90 -9.82 5.72 7.88
N SER A 91 -9.65 7.04 7.73
CA SER A 91 -10.13 7.79 6.56
C SER A 91 -9.38 7.40 5.30
N LEU A 92 -8.07 7.15 5.38
CA LEU A 92 -7.26 6.70 4.26
C LEU A 92 -7.73 5.32 3.77
N VAL A 93 -7.91 4.37 4.70
CA VAL A 93 -8.39 3.02 4.39
C VAL A 93 -9.80 3.05 3.82
N GLU A 94 -10.72 3.80 4.45
CA GLU A 94 -12.08 3.95 3.98
C GLU A 94 -12.12 4.52 2.56
N LEU A 95 -11.39 5.60 2.30
CA LEU A 95 -11.35 6.23 0.98
C LEU A 95 -10.77 5.29 -0.07
N GLY A 96 -9.68 4.58 0.24
CA GLY A 96 -9.09 3.61 -0.68
C GLY A 96 -10.03 2.47 -1.04
N LEU A 97 -10.79 1.96 -0.07
CA LEU A 97 -11.81 0.92 -0.29
C LEU A 97 -13.00 1.45 -1.11
N ARG A 98 -13.56 2.62 -0.76
CA ARG A 98 -14.71 3.21 -1.47
C ARG A 98 -14.40 3.63 -2.90
N SER A 99 -13.17 4.02 -3.16
CA SER A 99 -12.70 4.42 -4.49
C SER A 99 -12.21 3.25 -5.33
N ASN A 100 -12.20 2.02 -4.79
CA ASN A 100 -11.61 0.84 -5.41
C ASN A 100 -10.12 1.02 -5.75
N ALA A 101 -9.41 1.92 -5.08
CA ALA A 101 -8.02 2.28 -5.40
C ALA A 101 -7.02 1.12 -5.23
N TRP A 102 -7.42 0.07 -4.52
CA TRP A 102 -6.65 -1.17 -4.31
C TRP A 102 -7.40 -2.42 -4.77
N ILE A 103 -8.56 -2.27 -5.41
CA ILE A 103 -9.22 -3.40 -6.04
C ILE A 103 -8.55 -3.60 -7.39
N PHE A 104 -8.06 -4.81 -7.57
CA PHE A 104 -7.51 -5.23 -8.83
C PHE A 104 -8.49 -6.18 -9.47
N ASP A 105 -8.69 -6.01 -10.77
CA ASP A 105 -9.50 -6.93 -11.54
C ASP A 105 -8.78 -8.28 -11.62
N PHE A 106 -9.29 -9.27 -10.88
CA PHE A 106 -8.79 -10.65 -10.96
C PHE A 106 -9.20 -11.32 -12.27
N GLN A 107 -10.26 -10.85 -12.95
CA GLN A 107 -10.73 -11.43 -14.22
C GLN A 107 -9.77 -11.12 -15.37
N ALA A 108 -9.18 -9.92 -15.39
CA ALA A 108 -8.14 -9.57 -16.36
C ALA A 108 -6.85 -10.41 -16.22
N ILE A 109 -6.65 -11.08 -15.08
CA ILE A 109 -5.50 -11.98 -14.86
C ILE A 109 -5.82 -13.39 -15.36
N GLU A 110 -7.04 -13.89 -15.14
CA GLU A 110 -7.50 -15.19 -15.68
C GLU A 110 -7.58 -15.15 -17.22
N GLU A 111 -8.12 -14.08 -17.81
CA GLU A 111 -8.20 -13.93 -19.27
C GLU A 111 -6.82 -13.88 -19.95
N ASN A 112 -5.79 -13.38 -19.28
CA ASN A 112 -4.41 -13.41 -19.81
C ASN A 112 -3.76 -14.78 -19.65
N GLN A 113 -4.14 -15.59 -18.65
CA GLN A 113 -3.60 -16.94 -18.49
C GLN A 113 -4.19 -17.91 -19.51
N ASP A 114 -5.49 -17.81 -19.79
CA ASP A 114 -6.13 -18.63 -20.83
C ASP A 114 -5.56 -18.32 -22.23
N GLN A 115 -5.25 -17.06 -22.53
CA GLN A 115 -4.63 -16.71 -23.81
C GLN A 115 -3.18 -17.19 -23.97
N ILE A 116 -2.41 -17.24 -22.87
CA ILE A 116 -1.03 -17.74 -22.92
C ILE A 116 -1.02 -19.28 -23.12
N ASP A 117 -1.90 -20.00 -22.43
CA ASP A 117 -2.02 -21.46 -22.51
C ASP A 117 -2.54 -21.91 -23.89
N GLU A 118 -3.45 -21.14 -24.52
CA GLU A 118 -3.89 -21.38 -25.90
C GLU A 118 -2.77 -21.15 -26.92
N THR A 119 -1.95 -20.11 -26.75
CA THR A 119 -0.81 -19.85 -27.67
C THR A 119 0.32 -20.88 -27.56
N GLU A 120 0.59 -21.42 -26.36
CA GLU A 120 1.59 -22.48 -26.17
C GLU A 120 1.09 -23.84 -26.72
N ALA A 121 -0.22 -24.10 -26.64
CA ALA A 121 -0.82 -25.28 -27.26
C ALA A 121 -0.75 -25.25 -28.80
N GLU A 122 -1.01 -24.09 -29.43
CA GLU A 122 -0.93 -23.92 -30.89
C GLU A 122 0.51 -23.99 -31.45
N GLU A 123 1.52 -23.50 -30.72
CA GLU A 123 2.92 -23.64 -31.14
C GLU A 123 3.43 -25.09 -31.05
N SER A 124 2.88 -25.90 -30.14
CA SER A 124 3.28 -27.31 -29.96
C SER A 124 2.78 -28.24 -31.08
N ASP A 125 1.66 -27.91 -31.74
CA ASP A 125 1.08 -28.72 -32.83
C ASP A 125 1.69 -28.37 -34.21
N SER A 126 2.20 -27.15 -34.37
CA SER A 126 2.89 -26.69 -35.60
C SER A 126 4.28 -27.31 -35.81
N SER A 127 4.96 -27.73 -34.74
CA SER A 127 6.33 -28.28 -34.80
C SER A 127 6.42 -29.74 -35.27
N SER A 128 5.30 -30.43 -35.55
CA SER A 128 5.29 -31.86 -35.88
C SER A 128 5.15 -32.20 -37.37
N GLN A 129 5.17 -31.21 -38.28
CA GLN A 129 5.08 -31.45 -39.72
C GLN A 129 6.23 -30.79 -40.50
N GLU A 130 7.44 -31.33 -40.39
CA GLU A 130 8.46 -31.24 -41.45
C GLU A 130 9.51 -32.35 -41.23
N GLN A 131 9.32 -33.48 -41.93
CA GLN A 131 10.33 -34.48 -42.28
C GLN A 131 10.47 -34.53 -43.80
#